data_AF-A0A3M8FRP6-F1
#
_entry.id   AF-A0A3M8FRP6-F1
#
_cell.length_a   1.000
_cell.length_b   1.000
_cell.length_c   1.000
_cell.angle_alpha   90.00
_cell.angle_beta   90.00
_cell.angle_gamma   90.00
#
_symmetry.space_group_name_H-M   'P 1'
#
loop_
_entity.id
_entity.type
_entity.pdbx_description
1 polymer ?
#
loop_
_entity_poly.entity_id
_entity_poly.type
_entity_poly.pdbx_seq_one_letter_code
_entity_poly.pdbx_strand_id
1 'polypeptide(L)'
;MLQLETDAGMDRINFGVHSLHPDFVARYENGLAASQMPDHPWRPARFFHLVQMFRLTRGVAGATAEAGCFRGLSSYLVCAEQRDENPAFDGSTHFIVDSFEGLSEPVEADGTFGRQRYEEGAFTETSVEHLTQALSDFPGTNINKGWIPEVFNSLPEQTYRFAHIDVDLYEPTLASLEYFYPRLERGGAVVIDDFGPWPGNKWPGCAVAVREFSERAGVPFASFDTGNAVLFKR
;
A
#
# COMPACT_ATOMS: atom_id res chain seq x y z
N MET A 1 -30.42 -26.60 23.52
CA MET A 1 -28.99 -26.93 23.42
C MET A 1 -28.78 -27.47 22.02
N LEU A 2 -28.52 -26.59 21.05
CA LEU A 2 -28.31 -26.99 19.66
C LEU A 2 -26.83 -27.38 19.51
N GLN A 3 -26.60 -28.64 19.14
CA GLN A 3 -25.29 -29.14 18.75
C GLN A 3 -24.92 -28.53 17.40
N LEU A 4 -23.76 -27.89 17.35
CA LEU A 4 -23.08 -27.53 16.11
C LEU A 4 -22.37 -28.78 15.60
N GLU A 5 -22.79 -29.27 14.44
CA GLU A 5 -22.03 -30.26 13.67
C GLU A 5 -20.79 -29.57 13.09
N THR A 6 -19.62 -30.10 13.41
CA THR A 6 -18.34 -29.67 12.87
C THR A 6 -18.14 -30.30 11.50
N ASP A 7 -18.41 -29.53 10.44
CA ASP A 7 -18.08 -29.94 9.09
C ASP A 7 -16.60 -29.66 8.80
N ALA A 8 -15.91 -30.67 8.28
CA ALA A 8 -14.48 -30.67 8.04
C ALA A 8 -14.13 -29.91 6.76
N GLY A 9 -14.11 -28.59 6.86
CA GLY A 9 -13.52 -27.67 5.90
C GLY A 9 -13.15 -26.43 6.67
N MET A 10 -11.86 -26.25 6.98
CA MET A 10 -11.40 -25.20 7.89
C MET A 10 -11.85 -23.83 7.39
N ASP A 11 -12.92 -23.32 8.01
CA ASP A 11 -13.60 -22.08 7.69
C ASP A 11 -12.56 -20.95 7.58
N ARG A 12 -12.58 -20.24 6.46
CA ARG A 12 -11.93 -18.93 6.35
C ARG A 12 -12.35 -18.14 7.59
N ILE A 13 -11.38 -17.76 8.42
CA ILE A 13 -11.57 -17.04 9.67
C ILE A 13 -12.34 -15.74 9.37
N ASN A 14 -13.66 -15.81 9.50
CA ASN A 14 -14.68 -14.80 9.19
C ASN A 14 -14.83 -13.79 10.36
N PHE A 15 -13.71 -13.26 10.87
CA PHE A 15 -13.72 -12.41 12.09
C PHE A 15 -13.31 -10.95 11.86
N GLY A 16 -12.98 -10.55 10.63
CA GLY A 16 -12.67 -9.16 10.32
C GLY A 16 -13.86 -8.40 9.75
N VAL A 17 -13.99 -7.11 10.09
CA VAL A 17 -15.06 -6.21 9.59
C VAL A 17 -15.16 -6.21 8.05
N HIS A 18 -14.04 -6.44 7.36
CA HIS A 18 -13.97 -6.55 5.90
C HIS A 18 -14.92 -7.61 5.31
N SER A 19 -15.21 -8.70 6.04
CA SER A 19 -16.13 -9.76 5.61
C SER A 19 -17.58 -9.26 5.46
N LEU A 20 -17.91 -8.12 6.07
CA LEU A 20 -19.22 -7.46 5.94
C LEU A 20 -19.33 -6.61 4.66
N HIS A 21 -18.26 -6.51 3.86
CA HIS A 21 -18.17 -5.69 2.66
C HIS A 21 -17.97 -6.58 1.41
N PRO A 22 -19.04 -7.12 0.81
CA PRO A 22 -18.93 -8.06 -0.31
C PRO A 22 -18.28 -7.44 -1.55
N ASP A 23 -18.43 -6.13 -1.74
CA ASP A 23 -17.76 -5.36 -2.78
C ASP A 23 -16.24 -5.39 -2.62
N PHE A 24 -15.74 -5.20 -1.40
CA PHE A 24 -14.31 -5.30 -1.10
C PHE A 24 -13.81 -6.73 -1.27
N VAL A 25 -14.54 -7.72 -0.73
CA VAL A 25 -14.13 -9.13 -0.79
C VAL A 25 -13.93 -9.59 -2.24
N ALA A 26 -14.91 -9.33 -3.12
CA ALA A 26 -14.80 -9.69 -4.53
C ALA A 26 -13.62 -8.99 -5.21
N ARG A 27 -13.40 -7.70 -4.93
CA ARG A 27 -12.30 -6.92 -5.50
C ARG A 27 -10.93 -7.39 -5.01
N TYR A 28 -10.85 -7.77 -3.74
CA TYR A 28 -9.65 -8.36 -3.13
C TYR A 28 -9.31 -9.72 -3.75
N GLU A 29 -10.30 -10.59 -3.94
CA GLU A 29 -10.09 -11.89 -4.61
C GLU A 29 -9.63 -11.72 -6.07
N ASN A 30 -10.24 -10.79 -6.82
CA ASN A 30 -9.80 -10.46 -8.17
C ASN A 30 -8.37 -9.89 -8.18
N GLY A 31 -8.04 -9.01 -7.24
CA GLY A 31 -6.70 -8.45 -7.10
C GLY A 31 -5.66 -9.50 -6.75
N LEU A 32 -5.97 -10.47 -5.88
CA LEU A 32 -5.08 -11.59 -5.58
C LEU A 32 -4.83 -12.43 -6.83
N ALA A 33 -5.88 -12.73 -7.61
CA ALA A 33 -5.75 -13.48 -8.85
C ALA A 33 -4.89 -12.73 -9.89
N ALA A 34 -5.15 -11.43 -10.07
CA ALA A 34 -4.43 -10.60 -11.04
C ALA A 34 -2.95 -10.41 -10.68
N SER A 35 -2.66 -10.08 -9.41
CA SER A 35 -1.29 -9.91 -8.89
C SER A 35 -0.56 -11.24 -8.68
N GLN A 36 -1.28 -12.36 -8.66
CA GLN A 36 -0.79 -13.68 -8.25
C GLN A 36 -0.16 -13.66 -6.85
N MET A 37 -0.65 -12.78 -5.97
CA MET A 37 -0.19 -12.70 -4.59
C MET A 37 -0.77 -13.87 -3.77
N PRO A 38 0.05 -14.59 -2.96
CA PRO A 38 -0.44 -15.68 -2.13
C PRO A 38 -1.19 -15.12 -0.93
N ASP A 39 -2.45 -15.49 -0.71
CA ASP A 39 -3.25 -14.92 0.39
C ASP A 39 -2.65 -15.19 1.79
N HIS A 40 -2.99 -14.35 2.76
CA HIS A 40 -2.52 -14.45 4.15
C HIS A 40 -3.62 -14.03 5.13
N PRO A 41 -3.80 -14.69 6.30
CA PRO A 41 -4.92 -14.40 7.22
C PRO A 41 -5.11 -12.93 7.62
N TRP A 42 -4.04 -12.15 7.70
CA TRP A 42 -4.09 -10.74 8.10
C TRP A 42 -4.24 -9.76 6.93
N ARG A 43 -3.96 -10.21 5.70
CA ARG A 43 -3.89 -9.34 4.54
C ARG A 43 -5.26 -8.70 4.20
N PRO A 44 -6.39 -9.41 4.23
CA PRO A 44 -7.68 -8.80 3.94
C PRO A 44 -7.99 -7.58 4.83
N ALA A 45 -7.69 -7.64 6.13
CA ALA A 45 -7.97 -6.52 7.03
C ALA A 45 -7.10 -5.28 6.74
N ARG A 46 -5.82 -5.49 6.42
CA ARG A 46 -4.88 -4.42 6.02
C ARG A 46 -5.32 -3.72 4.74
N PHE A 47 -5.57 -4.50 3.69
CA PHE A 47 -6.02 -3.96 2.42
C PHE A 47 -7.44 -3.38 2.50
N PHE A 48 -8.27 -3.87 3.43
CA PHE A 48 -9.55 -3.24 3.72
C PHE A 48 -9.36 -1.82 4.26
N HIS A 49 -8.44 -1.60 5.21
CA HIS A 49 -8.15 -0.25 5.71
C HIS A 49 -7.57 0.66 4.62
N LEU A 50 -6.68 0.15 3.77
CA LEU A 50 -6.19 0.88 2.60
C LEU A 50 -7.37 1.39 1.74
N VAL A 51 -8.28 0.48 1.37
CA VAL A 51 -9.46 0.82 0.57
C VAL A 51 -10.40 1.77 1.30
N GLN A 52 -10.63 1.61 2.61
CA GLN A 52 -11.46 2.54 3.37
C GLN A 52 -10.86 3.95 3.39
N MET A 53 -9.55 4.08 3.59
CA MET A 53 -8.89 5.38 3.57
C MET A 53 -8.91 6.01 2.17
N PHE A 54 -8.74 5.21 1.11
CA PHE A 54 -8.93 5.69 -0.26
C PHE A 54 -10.34 6.25 -0.46
N ARG A 55 -11.38 5.53 -0.01
CA ARG A 55 -12.79 5.95 -0.15
C ARG A 55 -13.08 7.30 0.53
N LEU A 56 -12.35 7.64 1.59
CA LEU A 56 -12.48 8.94 2.25
C LEU A 56 -11.89 10.12 1.44
N THR A 57 -11.12 9.83 0.38
CA THR A 57 -10.59 10.85 -0.55
C THR A 57 -11.44 11.02 -1.82
N ARG A 58 -12.60 10.35 -1.89
CA ARG A 58 -13.54 10.48 -3.02
C ARG A 58 -13.97 11.93 -3.22
N GLY A 59 -13.94 12.39 -4.46
CA GLY A 59 -14.26 13.77 -4.83
C GLY A 59 -13.15 14.79 -4.59
N VAL A 60 -12.02 14.40 -3.97
CA VAL A 60 -10.80 15.22 -3.93
C VAL A 60 -10.12 15.13 -5.30
N ALA A 61 -9.61 16.26 -5.80
CA ALA A 61 -8.85 16.30 -7.05
C ALA A 61 -7.43 15.78 -6.86
N GLY A 62 -6.75 15.42 -7.95
CA GLY A 62 -5.36 14.99 -7.94
C GLY A 62 -5.17 13.51 -8.26
N ALA A 63 -3.93 13.14 -8.54
CA ALA A 63 -3.54 11.78 -8.89
C ALA A 63 -3.55 10.84 -7.67
N THR A 64 -3.41 9.55 -7.93
CA THR A 64 -3.14 8.53 -6.90
C THR A 64 -1.73 7.98 -7.09
N ALA A 65 -1.09 7.56 -6.01
CA ALA A 65 0.24 6.98 -6.08
C ALA A 65 0.43 5.76 -5.18
N GLU A 66 1.38 4.92 -5.53
CA GLU A 66 1.95 3.86 -4.71
C GLU A 66 3.48 3.91 -4.78
N ALA A 67 4.14 3.87 -3.62
CA ALA A 67 5.57 3.66 -3.47
C ALA A 67 5.80 2.30 -2.82
N GLY A 68 6.48 1.40 -3.54
CA GLY A 68 6.56 -0.02 -3.23
C GLY A 68 5.25 -0.73 -3.60
N CYS A 69 5.27 -1.47 -4.70
CA CYS A 69 4.09 -2.12 -5.26
C CYS A 69 4.23 -3.66 -5.30
N PHE A 70 5.45 -4.17 -5.25
CA PHE A 70 5.77 -5.59 -5.40
C PHE A 70 5.03 -6.20 -6.60
N ARG A 71 4.01 -7.04 -6.36
CA ARG A 71 3.22 -7.72 -7.41
C ARG A 71 1.93 -6.99 -7.80
N GLY A 72 1.66 -5.82 -7.22
CA GLY A 72 0.63 -4.88 -7.67
C GLY A 72 -0.76 -5.03 -7.05
N LEU A 73 -0.91 -5.75 -5.93
CA LEU A 73 -2.24 -5.97 -5.31
C LEU A 73 -2.91 -4.67 -4.86
N SER A 74 -2.16 -3.79 -4.20
CA SER A 74 -2.64 -2.50 -3.69
C SER A 74 -2.95 -1.53 -4.83
N SER A 75 -2.03 -1.39 -5.81
CA SER A 75 -2.29 -0.68 -7.06
C SER A 75 -3.57 -1.16 -7.75
N TYR A 76 -3.79 -2.48 -7.86
CA TYR A 76 -5.00 -3.05 -8.45
C TYR A 76 -6.26 -2.56 -7.72
N LEU A 77 -6.25 -2.63 -6.38
CA LEU A 77 -7.38 -2.22 -5.56
C LEU A 77 -7.67 -0.72 -5.68
N VAL A 78 -6.64 0.12 -5.66
CA VAL A 78 -6.76 1.57 -5.84
C VAL A 78 -7.29 1.91 -7.23
N CYS A 79 -6.80 1.24 -8.27
CA CYS A 79 -7.29 1.43 -9.64
C CYS A 79 -8.74 0.98 -9.81
N ALA A 80 -9.12 -0.14 -9.20
CA ALA A 80 -10.49 -0.63 -9.23
C ALA A 80 -11.46 0.30 -8.49
N GLU A 81 -11.06 0.90 -7.36
CA GLU A 81 -11.88 1.93 -6.69
C GLU A 81 -12.00 3.22 -7.52
N GLN A 82 -10.95 3.63 -8.25
CA GLN A 82 -11.03 4.75 -9.19
C GLN A 82 -11.97 4.47 -10.36
N ARG A 83 -12.00 3.23 -10.86
CA ARG A 83 -12.93 2.80 -11.92
C ARG A 83 -14.39 2.82 -11.48
N ASP A 84 -14.67 2.52 -10.21
CA ASP A 84 -16.01 2.68 -9.66
C ASP A 84 -16.46 4.16 -9.68
N GLU A 85 -15.55 5.10 -9.43
CA GLU A 85 -15.83 6.54 -9.49
C GLU A 85 -15.98 7.06 -10.92
N ASN A 86 -15.15 6.53 -11.83
CA ASN A 86 -15.15 6.87 -13.24
C ASN A 86 -15.03 5.59 -14.09
N PRO A 87 -16.13 5.08 -14.68
CA PRO A 87 -16.10 3.86 -15.49
C PRO A 87 -15.17 3.91 -16.71
N ALA A 88 -14.77 5.10 -17.17
CA ALA A 88 -13.80 5.28 -18.25
C ALA A 88 -12.34 5.28 -17.75
N PHE A 89 -12.09 5.13 -16.44
CA PHE A 89 -10.75 5.12 -15.88
C PHE A 89 -9.96 3.88 -16.31
N ASP A 90 -8.81 4.15 -16.92
CA ASP A 90 -7.88 3.18 -17.49
C ASP A 90 -6.55 3.11 -16.74
N GLY A 91 -6.38 3.82 -15.62
CA GLY A 91 -5.10 3.87 -14.88
C GLY A 91 -4.30 5.17 -15.07
N SER A 92 -4.68 6.02 -16.03
CA SER A 92 -3.91 7.21 -16.47
C SER A 92 -3.45 8.19 -15.38
N THR A 93 -4.13 8.24 -14.22
CA THR A 93 -3.77 9.11 -13.09
C THR A 93 -3.26 8.35 -11.85
N HIS A 94 -2.86 7.08 -12.03
CA HIS A 94 -2.22 6.28 -10.99
C HIS A 94 -0.73 6.14 -11.27
N PHE A 95 0.10 6.54 -10.30
CA PHE A 95 1.56 6.53 -10.39
C PHE A 95 2.14 5.46 -9.46
N ILE A 96 2.90 4.54 -10.02
CA ILE A 96 3.51 3.45 -9.29
C ILE A 96 5.02 3.66 -9.32
N VAL A 97 5.65 3.58 -8.16
CA VAL A 97 7.09 3.72 -7.97
C VAL A 97 7.61 2.47 -7.29
N ASP A 98 8.53 1.77 -7.92
CA ASP A 98 9.16 0.57 -7.37
C ASP A 98 10.54 0.35 -8.00
N SER A 99 11.48 -0.23 -7.26
CA SER A 99 12.79 -0.60 -7.81
C SER A 99 12.68 -1.82 -8.74
N PHE A 100 11.70 -2.69 -8.52
CA PHE A 100 11.60 -4.06 -9.06
C PHE A 100 12.86 -4.89 -8.77
N GLU A 101 13.60 -4.51 -7.74
CA GLU A 101 14.91 -5.05 -7.36
C GLU A 101 14.96 -5.37 -5.85
N GLY A 102 13.79 -5.42 -5.19
CA GLY A 102 13.66 -5.70 -3.76
C GLY A 102 13.93 -4.48 -2.88
N LEU A 103 14.41 -4.74 -1.67
CA LEU A 103 14.67 -3.73 -0.64
C LEU A 103 15.94 -2.91 -0.94
N SER A 104 15.92 -1.62 -0.59
CA SER A 104 17.12 -0.79 -0.55
C SER A 104 18.04 -1.22 0.59
N GLU A 105 19.28 -0.73 0.60
CA GLU A 105 20.22 -1.02 1.70
C GLU A 105 19.65 -0.48 3.04
N PRO A 106 19.52 -1.32 4.09
CA PRO A 106 18.91 -0.92 5.34
C PRO A 106 19.89 -0.18 6.25
N VAL A 107 19.36 0.77 7.01
CA VAL A 107 20.09 1.55 8.03
C VAL A 107 19.91 0.97 9.43
N GLU A 108 20.55 1.59 10.43
CA GLU A 108 20.44 1.15 11.83
C GLU A 108 18.98 1.12 12.32
N ALA A 109 18.17 2.10 11.91
CA ALA A 109 16.76 2.21 12.29
C ALA A 109 15.89 1.04 11.82
N ASP A 110 16.30 0.31 10.78
CA ASP A 110 15.58 -0.86 10.24
C ASP A 110 15.74 -2.12 11.09
N GLY A 111 16.67 -2.08 12.05
CA GLY A 111 16.94 -3.17 12.97
C GLY A 111 17.42 -4.45 12.27
N THR A 112 17.46 -5.53 13.04
CA THR A 112 17.96 -6.82 12.54
C THR A 112 17.03 -7.45 11.51
N PHE A 113 15.72 -7.22 11.62
CA PHE A 113 14.74 -7.79 10.71
C PHE A 113 14.89 -7.22 9.30
N GLY A 114 14.94 -5.89 9.14
CA GLY A 114 15.13 -5.27 7.84
C GLY A 114 16.45 -5.67 7.19
N ARG A 115 17.54 -5.72 7.98
CA ARG A 115 18.84 -6.24 7.52
C ARG A 115 18.77 -7.67 7.01
N GLN A 116 18.15 -8.56 7.76
CA GLN A 116 18.01 -9.96 7.35
C GLN A 116 17.22 -10.09 6.04
N ARG A 117 16.09 -9.39 5.92
CA ARG A 117 15.25 -9.45 4.71
C ARG A 117 15.98 -8.92 3.47
N TYR A 118 16.76 -7.86 3.63
CA TYR A 118 17.62 -7.36 2.57
C TYR A 118 18.67 -8.39 2.15
N GLU A 119 19.39 -8.99 3.10
CA GLU A 119 20.42 -10.01 2.83
C GLU A 119 19.84 -11.29 2.17
N GLU A 120 18.57 -11.62 2.47
CA GLU A 120 17.82 -12.71 1.83
C GLU A 120 17.39 -12.40 0.38
N GLY A 121 17.50 -11.15 -0.08
CA GLY A 121 17.01 -10.72 -1.38
C GLY A 121 15.47 -10.71 -1.45
N ALA A 122 14.82 -10.37 -0.34
CA ALA A 122 13.36 -10.33 -0.26
C ALA A 122 12.73 -9.37 -1.27
N PHE A 123 11.53 -9.72 -1.74
CA PHE A 123 10.70 -8.91 -2.64
C PHE A 123 11.29 -8.68 -4.03
N THR A 124 12.18 -9.55 -4.47
CA THR A 124 12.74 -9.55 -5.83
C THR A 124 11.87 -10.33 -6.83
N GLU A 125 10.82 -11.00 -6.36
CA GLU A 125 9.94 -11.88 -7.12
C GLU A 125 8.83 -11.12 -7.86
N THR A 126 9.21 -10.07 -8.58
CA THR A 126 8.33 -9.25 -9.41
C THR A 126 9.10 -8.57 -10.54
N SER A 127 8.40 -7.98 -11.51
CA SER A 127 8.99 -7.20 -12.60
C SER A 127 7.98 -6.21 -13.16
N VAL A 128 8.45 -5.27 -13.99
CA VAL A 128 7.57 -4.33 -14.70
C VAL A 128 6.58 -5.10 -15.59
N GLU A 129 7.01 -6.18 -16.24
CA GLU A 129 6.16 -7.04 -17.06
C GLU A 129 5.09 -7.75 -16.22
N HIS A 130 5.46 -8.28 -15.05
CA HIS A 130 4.51 -8.89 -14.12
C HIS A 130 3.46 -7.87 -13.67
N LEU A 131 3.88 -6.67 -13.27
CA LEU A 131 2.98 -5.60 -12.85
C LEU A 131 2.06 -5.15 -13.99
N THR A 132 2.59 -5.01 -15.20
CA THR A 132 1.81 -4.66 -16.40
C THR A 132 0.74 -5.71 -16.68
N GLN A 133 1.05 -6.99 -16.51
CA GLN A 133 0.08 -8.08 -16.66
C GLN A 133 -0.98 -8.04 -15.56
N ALA A 134 -0.57 -7.84 -14.30
CA ALA A 134 -1.46 -7.75 -13.15
C ALA A 134 -2.43 -6.55 -13.25
N LEU A 135 -1.99 -5.47 -13.89
CA LEU A 135 -2.77 -4.26 -14.13
C LEU A 135 -3.24 -4.14 -15.59
N SER A 136 -3.38 -5.25 -16.31
CA SER A 136 -3.81 -5.25 -17.72
C SER A 136 -5.19 -4.64 -17.95
N ASP A 137 -6.04 -4.69 -16.92
CA ASP A 137 -7.31 -3.97 -16.89
C ASP A 137 -7.14 -2.44 -16.89
N PHE A 138 -5.98 -1.92 -16.45
CA PHE A 138 -5.65 -0.51 -16.28
C PHE A 138 -4.38 -0.15 -17.10
N PRO A 139 -4.42 -0.21 -18.44
CA PRO A 139 -3.24 -0.04 -19.28
C PRO A 139 -2.61 1.36 -19.24
N GLY A 140 -3.30 2.36 -18.68
CA GLY A 140 -2.82 3.72 -18.53
C GLY A 140 -1.98 3.98 -17.28
N THR A 141 -1.78 3.00 -16.39
CA THR A 141 -0.97 3.21 -15.17
C THR A 141 0.45 3.64 -15.48
N ASN A 142 0.95 4.62 -14.72
CA ASN A 142 2.30 5.16 -14.89
C ASN A 142 3.26 4.36 -14.01
N ILE A 143 3.96 3.38 -14.59
CA ILE A 143 4.94 2.55 -13.89
C ILE A 143 6.32 3.20 -13.98
N ASN A 144 6.89 3.59 -12.85
CA ASN A 144 8.17 4.29 -12.75
C ASN A 144 9.17 3.39 -12.02
N LYS A 145 9.97 2.66 -12.80
CA LYS A 145 11.04 1.83 -12.26
C LYS A 145 12.20 2.70 -11.77
N GLY A 146 12.55 2.60 -10.50
CA GLY A 146 13.72 3.26 -9.93
C GLY A 146 13.74 3.27 -8.41
N TRP A 147 14.90 3.59 -7.84
CA TRP A 147 15.09 3.70 -6.40
C TRP A 147 14.50 5.00 -5.86
N ILE A 148 13.89 4.91 -4.68
CA ILE A 148 13.46 6.05 -3.88
C ILE A 148 14.69 6.53 -3.08
N PRO A 149 15.01 7.84 -3.06
CA PRO A 149 14.22 8.97 -3.59
C PRO A 149 14.47 9.34 -5.06
N GLU A 150 15.51 8.82 -5.71
CA GLU A 150 16.00 9.32 -7.00
C GLU A 150 14.92 9.33 -8.10
N VAL A 151 14.10 8.30 -8.15
CA VAL A 151 12.99 8.12 -9.09
C VAL A 151 11.98 9.27 -9.05
N PHE A 152 11.80 9.93 -7.91
CA PHE A 152 10.87 11.05 -7.78
C PHE A 152 11.25 12.26 -8.64
N ASN A 153 12.53 12.40 -9.01
CA ASN A 153 13.00 13.47 -9.91
C ASN A 153 12.52 13.26 -11.35
N SER A 154 12.09 12.05 -11.70
CA SER A 154 11.59 11.71 -13.03
C SER A 154 10.07 11.85 -13.16
N LEU A 155 9.36 11.97 -12.03
CA LEU A 155 7.90 12.09 -12.02
C LEU A 155 7.46 13.48 -12.49
N PRO A 156 6.32 13.61 -13.18
CA PRO A 156 5.79 14.91 -13.56
C PRO A 156 5.41 15.74 -12.33
N GLU A 157 5.38 17.07 -12.52
CA GLU A 157 4.80 17.95 -11.50
C GLU A 157 3.29 17.73 -11.44
N GLN A 158 2.80 17.31 -10.27
CA GLN A 158 1.40 17.01 -10.03
C GLN A 158 1.06 17.03 -8.54
N THR A 159 -0.23 17.15 -8.25
CA THR A 159 -0.79 16.97 -6.91
C THR A 159 -1.48 15.62 -6.79
N TYR A 160 -1.58 15.13 -5.57
CA TYR A 160 -2.13 13.82 -5.26
C TYR A 160 -3.34 13.97 -4.33
N ARG A 161 -4.38 13.14 -4.53
CA ARG A 161 -5.42 12.94 -3.51
C ARG A 161 -5.09 11.79 -2.57
N PHE A 162 -4.28 10.85 -3.02
CA PHE A 162 -4.01 9.63 -2.28
C PHE A 162 -2.64 9.07 -2.62
N ALA A 163 -1.89 8.66 -1.60
CA ALA A 163 -0.66 7.90 -1.77
C ALA A 163 -0.64 6.70 -0.81
N HIS A 164 -0.22 5.54 -1.30
CA HIS A 164 0.12 4.38 -0.49
C HIS A 164 1.64 4.25 -0.42
N ILE A 165 2.20 4.10 0.77
CA ILE A 165 3.64 3.90 1.01
C ILE A 165 3.83 2.54 1.67
N ASP A 166 4.46 1.62 0.96
CA ASP A 166 4.69 0.22 1.36
C ASP A 166 6.11 -0.19 0.96
N VAL A 167 7.09 0.42 1.62
CA VAL A 167 8.53 0.31 1.29
C VAL A 167 9.37 -0.23 2.43
N ASP A 168 8.72 -0.68 3.51
CA ASP A 168 9.27 -1.36 4.69
C ASP A 168 10.30 -0.56 5.55
N LEU A 169 11.33 -0.03 4.90
CA LEU A 169 12.52 0.54 5.49
C LEU A 169 12.39 2.04 5.76
N TYR A 170 13.23 2.52 6.69
CA TYR A 170 13.25 3.88 7.19
C TYR A 170 13.45 4.93 6.09
N GLU A 171 14.56 4.84 5.34
CA GLU A 171 14.93 5.86 4.34
C GLU A 171 13.88 6.03 3.24
N PRO A 172 13.43 4.95 2.54
CA PRO A 172 12.42 5.10 1.51
C PRO A 172 11.06 5.53 2.07
N THR A 173 10.71 5.16 3.32
CA THR A 173 9.47 5.63 3.97
C THR A 173 9.52 7.13 4.20
N LEU A 174 10.61 7.64 4.80
CA LEU A 174 10.77 9.06 5.09
C LEU A 174 10.79 9.89 3.81
N ALA A 175 11.57 9.46 2.81
CA ALA A 175 11.64 10.11 1.50
C ALA A 175 10.27 10.18 0.81
N SER A 176 9.50 9.09 0.87
CA SER A 176 8.15 9.05 0.29
C SER A 176 7.19 10.01 1.00
N LEU A 177 7.24 10.10 2.34
CA LEU A 177 6.45 11.06 3.10
C LEU A 177 6.82 12.52 2.75
N GLU A 178 8.12 12.81 2.67
CA GLU A 178 8.63 14.13 2.29
C GLU A 178 8.25 14.51 0.85
N TYR A 179 8.11 13.53 -0.05
CA TYR A 179 7.67 13.76 -1.42
C TYR A 179 6.15 13.93 -1.53
N PHE A 180 5.35 12.97 -1.06
CA PHE A 180 3.92 12.92 -1.31
C PHE A 180 3.11 13.87 -0.43
N TYR A 181 3.41 13.96 0.87
CA TYR A 181 2.56 14.71 1.80
C TYR A 181 2.46 16.23 1.49
N PRO A 182 3.54 16.93 1.12
CA PRO A 182 3.44 18.33 0.69
C PRO A 182 2.59 18.52 -0.58
N ARG A 183 2.58 17.51 -1.45
CA ARG A 183 1.86 17.48 -2.75
C ARG A 183 0.43 16.94 -2.65
N LEU A 184 -0.04 16.59 -1.45
CA LEU A 184 -1.43 16.25 -1.25
C LEU A 184 -2.34 17.48 -1.38
N GLU A 185 -3.44 17.29 -2.10
CA GLU A 185 -4.59 18.20 -2.06
C GLU A 185 -5.26 18.17 -0.69
N ARG A 186 -5.94 19.26 -0.33
CA ARG A 186 -6.72 19.33 0.92
C ARG A 186 -7.81 18.26 0.91
N GLY A 187 -7.89 17.45 1.97
CA GLY A 187 -8.75 16.28 2.04
C GLY A 187 -8.10 14.99 1.52
N GLY A 188 -6.90 15.07 0.93
CA GLY A 188 -6.13 13.92 0.53
C GLY A 188 -5.48 13.18 1.70
N ALA A 189 -5.01 11.97 1.44
CA ALA A 189 -4.43 11.09 2.46
C ALA A 189 -3.17 10.36 1.98
N VAL A 190 -2.24 10.11 2.91
CA VAL A 190 -1.18 9.11 2.76
C VAL A 190 -1.48 7.96 3.69
N VAL A 191 -1.56 6.74 3.16
CA VAL A 191 -1.60 5.50 3.93
C VAL A 191 -0.21 4.87 3.90
N ILE A 192 0.27 4.45 5.05
CA ILE A 192 1.58 3.82 5.22
C ILE A 192 1.34 2.39 5.71
N ASP A 193 1.91 1.41 5.03
CA ASP A 193 1.94 0.02 5.49
C ASP A 193 3.07 -0.20 6.49
N ASP A 194 2.96 -1.28 7.28
CA ASP A 194 4.03 -1.76 8.15
C ASP A 194 4.53 -0.78 9.24
N PHE A 195 3.71 0.19 9.63
CA PHE A 195 3.92 1.06 10.79
C PHE A 195 3.90 0.30 12.14
N GLY A 196 3.03 -0.70 12.28
CA GLY A 196 2.78 -1.39 13.55
C GLY A 196 3.33 -2.83 13.58
N PRO A 197 3.76 -3.33 14.74
CA PRO A 197 4.18 -4.73 14.85
C PRO A 197 2.97 -5.65 14.65
N TRP A 198 3.02 -6.58 13.69
CA TRP A 198 1.92 -7.54 13.47
C TRP A 198 2.44 -8.98 13.35
N PRO A 199 1.80 -9.96 14.02
CA PRO A 199 2.50 -10.97 14.82
C PRO A 199 3.67 -11.60 14.03
N GLY A 200 4.88 -11.08 14.27
CA GLY A 200 6.11 -11.58 13.64
C GLY A 200 6.87 -10.57 12.77
N ASN A 201 6.23 -9.58 12.14
CA ASN A 201 6.90 -8.60 11.29
C ASN A 201 7.08 -7.27 12.03
N LYS A 202 8.34 -6.93 12.29
CA LYS A 202 8.76 -5.68 12.92
C LYS A 202 9.58 -4.95 11.86
N TRP A 203 8.97 -4.02 11.16
CA TRP A 203 9.67 -3.05 10.32
C TRP A 203 9.85 -1.76 11.13
N PRO A 204 10.79 -1.72 12.09
CA PRO A 204 10.93 -0.59 13.00
C PRO A 204 11.26 0.71 12.26
N GLY A 205 11.96 0.61 11.13
CA GLY A 205 12.35 1.76 10.31
C GLY A 205 11.15 2.56 9.83
N CYS A 206 10.12 1.90 9.28
CA CYS A 206 8.88 2.56 8.87
C CYS A 206 8.24 3.36 10.02
N ALA A 207 8.09 2.74 11.20
CA ALA A 207 7.51 3.40 12.36
C ALA A 207 8.32 4.63 12.83
N VAL A 208 9.65 4.54 12.78
CA VAL A 208 10.56 5.64 13.12
C VAL A 208 10.40 6.79 12.11
N ALA A 209 10.40 6.49 10.81
CA ALA A 209 10.24 7.48 9.74
C ALA A 209 8.91 8.24 9.85
N VAL A 210 7.79 7.53 10.07
CA VAL A 210 6.47 8.16 10.23
C VAL A 210 6.43 9.10 11.44
N ARG A 211 6.99 8.68 12.58
CA ARG A 211 7.03 9.50 13.81
C ARG A 211 7.90 10.74 13.62
N GLU A 212 9.08 10.57 13.04
CA GLU A 212 9.99 11.68 12.76
C GLU A 212 9.33 12.70 11.83
N PHE A 213 8.77 12.25 10.70
CA PHE A 213 8.09 13.12 9.76
C PHE A 213 6.93 13.88 10.42
N SER A 214 6.09 13.16 11.18
CA SER A 214 4.95 13.71 11.91
C SER A 214 5.36 14.82 12.88
N GLU A 215 6.43 14.61 13.65
CA GLU A 215 6.97 15.59 14.59
C GLU A 215 7.54 16.81 13.87
N ARG A 216 8.39 16.60 12.84
CA ARG A 216 9.02 17.69 12.06
C ARG A 216 7.99 18.54 11.31
N ALA A 217 6.98 17.91 10.71
CA ALA A 217 5.97 18.59 9.91
C ALA A 217 4.80 19.15 10.76
N GLY A 218 4.70 18.79 12.04
CA GLY A 218 3.56 19.15 12.89
C GLY A 218 2.25 18.51 12.43
N VAL A 219 2.31 17.30 11.85
CA VAL A 219 1.17 16.61 11.24
C VAL A 219 0.78 15.39 12.06
N PRO A 220 -0.44 15.31 12.61
CA PRO A 220 -0.87 14.13 13.32
C PRO A 220 -1.16 12.96 12.35
N PHE A 221 -0.94 11.74 12.84
CA PHE A 221 -1.34 10.51 12.15
C PHE A 221 -2.22 9.65 13.05
N ALA A 222 -3.01 8.76 12.44
CA ALA A 222 -3.67 7.66 13.14
C ALA A 222 -2.96 6.35 12.78
N SER A 223 -2.94 5.39 13.70
CA SER A 223 -2.41 4.04 13.45
C SER A 223 -3.47 2.99 13.79
N PHE A 224 -3.42 1.86 13.11
CA PHE A 224 -4.42 0.80 13.20
C PHE A 224 -3.76 -0.52 13.58
N ASP A 225 -4.51 -1.38 14.27
CA ASP A 225 -4.04 -2.73 14.62
C ASP A 225 -3.69 -3.56 13.38
N THR A 226 -4.11 -3.21 12.17
CA THR A 226 -3.65 -3.94 10.96
C THR A 226 -2.21 -3.66 10.54
N GLY A 227 -1.51 -2.80 11.29
CA GLY A 227 -0.15 -2.35 10.99
C GLY A 227 -0.09 -1.09 10.12
N ASN A 228 -1.22 -0.51 9.72
CA ASN A 228 -1.26 0.70 8.91
C ASN A 228 -1.16 1.97 9.75
N ALA A 229 -0.62 3.04 9.15
CA ALA A 229 -0.82 4.41 9.61
C ALA A 229 -1.43 5.27 8.50
N VAL A 230 -2.09 6.38 8.87
CA VAL A 230 -2.67 7.33 7.92
C VAL A 230 -2.44 8.76 8.34
N LEU A 231 -2.04 9.60 7.39
CA LEU A 231 -1.93 11.05 7.52
C LEU A 231 -2.92 11.71 6.56
N PHE A 232 -3.72 12.67 7.05
CA PHE A 232 -4.64 13.44 6.22
C PHE A 232 -4.13 14.87 6.04
N LYS A 233 -4.22 15.37 4.80
CA LYS A 233 -3.99 16.78 4.50
C LYS A 233 -5.21 17.61 4.89
N ARG A 234 -5.04 18.48 5.89
CA ARG A 234 -6.10 19.35 6.43
C ARG A 234 -6.08 20.75 5.85
#